data_AF-A0A969VAF7-F1
#
_entry.id   AF-A0A969VAF7-F1
#
_cell.length_a   1.000
_cell.length_b   1.000
_cell.length_c   1.000
_cell.angle_alpha   90.00
_cell.angle_beta   90.00
_cell.angle_gamma   90.00
#
_symmetry.space_group_name_H-M   'P 1'
#
loop_
_entity.id
_entity.type
_entity.pdbx_description
1 polymer ?
#
loop_
_entity_poly.entity_id
_entity_poly.type
_entity_poly.pdbx_seq_one_letter_code
_entity_poly.pdbx_strand_id
1 'polypeptide(L)'
;MSVYLSLSAVKKRLFLNRRCRQIDTDLNYAELERATLIGANFNNAKLFRTNLDEANFSCASLDSADIRLASLYKANLSKANLNKADLTEAYLLEADLTMANLTEAILRSARLQKTKLSKANLQGVDLSRMNLTNANLERANLRFSNLIGANLIAANLKRADFTRCESYGWNIENADFTGAIMPDGEIYEPETSDGELYQPETSEKLSQKVISMTRKIIRTDKAPAPVGPYNQAIAATGTMLFVAGQIAIDTRLNDIVYTDDVAKQTEQVMANLEAILTEAGATWLDVVKTTVFLKDMNDFTAVNAVYGKYFDSATAPARACVEVSRLPKDVLVEIDCIAVI
;
A
#
# COMPACT_ATOMS: atom_id res chain seq x y z
N MET A 1 3.20 -50.84 16.37
CA MET A 1 2.42 -51.68 15.43
C MET A 1 1.85 -50.75 14.37
N SER A 2 2.66 -50.49 13.34
CA SER A 2 2.37 -49.57 12.24
C SER A 2 1.47 -50.27 11.24
N VAL A 3 0.24 -49.79 11.06
CA VAL A 3 -0.63 -50.30 10.00
C VAL A 3 -0.41 -49.44 8.76
N TYR A 4 0.45 -49.95 7.89
CA TYR A 4 0.56 -49.53 6.50
C TYR A 4 -0.76 -49.86 5.79
N LEU A 5 -1.43 -48.86 5.23
CA LEU A 5 -2.47 -49.05 4.22
C LEU A 5 -1.97 -48.40 2.93
N SER A 6 -1.35 -49.20 2.08
CA SER A 6 -1.10 -48.83 0.68
C SER A 6 -2.46 -48.79 -0.04
N LEU A 7 -2.96 -47.60 -0.36
CA LEU A 7 -4.17 -47.44 -1.17
C LEU A 7 -3.79 -47.40 -2.66
N SER A 8 -3.66 -48.57 -3.28
CA SER A 8 -3.87 -48.68 -4.73
C SER A 8 -5.35 -48.98 -4.99
N ALA A 9 -6.02 -48.09 -5.72
CA ALA A 9 -7.34 -48.28 -6.35
C ALA A 9 -8.50 -48.70 -5.42
N VAL A 10 -9.48 -47.83 -5.22
CA VAL A 10 -10.93 -48.14 -5.16
C VAL A 10 -11.70 -46.89 -4.75
N LYS A 11 -12.76 -46.58 -5.52
CA LYS A 11 -13.88 -45.70 -5.19
C LYS A 11 -14.49 -46.01 -3.82
N LYS A 12 -13.86 -45.57 -2.73
CA LYS A 12 -14.39 -45.69 -1.37
C LYS A 12 -14.28 -44.34 -0.68
N ARG A 13 -15.44 -43.72 -0.51
CA ARG A 13 -15.72 -42.65 0.47
C ARG A 13 -14.96 -42.96 1.77
N LEU A 14 -13.84 -42.27 2.01
CA LEU A 14 -13.11 -42.39 3.28
C LEU A 14 -13.90 -41.64 4.35
N PHE A 15 -14.54 -42.38 5.26
CA PHE A 15 -15.04 -41.84 6.52
C PHE A 15 -13.90 -41.82 7.54
N LEU A 16 -13.08 -40.77 7.52
CA LEU A 16 -12.06 -40.52 8.53
C LEU A 16 -12.73 -39.93 9.78
N ASN A 17 -12.98 -40.78 10.79
CA ASN A 17 -13.57 -40.37 12.05
C ASN A 17 -12.53 -39.65 12.96
N ARG A 18 -13.03 -38.81 13.88
CA ARG A 18 -12.40 -37.71 14.67
C ARG A 18 -11.03 -37.91 15.39
N ARG A 19 -10.12 -38.79 14.99
CA ARG A 19 -8.81 -39.01 15.65
C ARG A 19 -7.64 -39.34 14.73
N CYS A 20 -7.64 -38.94 13.47
CA CYS A 20 -6.45 -39.14 12.62
C CYS A 20 -5.40 -38.05 12.90
N ARG A 21 -4.41 -38.36 13.75
CA ARG A 21 -3.34 -37.43 14.17
C ARG A 21 -2.27 -37.18 13.09
N GLN A 22 -2.18 -38.03 12.07
CA GLN A 22 -1.33 -37.85 10.89
C GLN A 22 -1.84 -38.76 9.77
N ILE A 23 -2.09 -38.21 8.59
CA ILE A 23 -2.44 -38.96 7.39
C ILE A 23 -1.20 -38.94 6.49
N ASP A 24 -0.47 -40.06 6.46
CA ASP A 24 0.60 -40.32 5.48
C ASP A 24 -0.04 -40.64 4.12
N THR A 25 0.51 -40.32 2.94
CA THR A 25 1.31 -39.20 2.38
C THR A 25 1.27 -39.31 0.84
N ASP A 26 0.20 -39.91 0.28
CA ASP A 26 -0.11 -39.86 -1.15
C ASP A 26 -1.59 -40.17 -1.35
N LEU A 27 -2.36 -39.13 -1.58
CA LEU A 27 -3.80 -39.15 -1.87
C LEU A 27 -4.06 -38.55 -3.25
N ASN A 28 -3.04 -38.56 -4.11
CA ASN A 28 -3.17 -38.08 -5.48
C ASN A 28 -4.31 -38.82 -6.16
N TYR A 29 -5.13 -38.09 -6.90
CA TYR A 29 -6.29 -38.62 -7.63
C TYR A 29 -7.38 -39.25 -6.74
N ALA A 30 -7.31 -39.12 -5.41
CA ALA A 30 -8.31 -39.69 -4.53
C ALA A 30 -9.67 -38.99 -4.68
N GLU A 31 -10.74 -39.76 -4.48
CA GLU A 31 -12.12 -39.27 -4.48
C GLU A 31 -12.58 -39.10 -3.03
N LEU A 32 -12.51 -37.87 -2.54
CA LEU A 32 -12.78 -37.47 -1.16
C LEU A 32 -13.87 -36.40 -1.08
N GLU A 33 -14.75 -36.36 -2.09
CA GLU A 33 -15.94 -35.51 -2.12
C GLU A 33 -16.76 -35.69 -0.83
N ARG A 34 -17.10 -34.56 -0.19
CA ARG A 34 -17.88 -34.49 1.07
C ARG A 34 -17.25 -35.26 2.23
N ALA A 35 -15.94 -35.55 2.16
CA ALA A 35 -15.22 -36.18 3.27
C ALA A 35 -15.19 -35.26 4.49
N THR A 36 -15.26 -35.84 5.69
CA THR A 36 -15.11 -35.10 6.95
C THR A 36 -13.69 -35.29 7.47
N LEU A 37 -12.92 -34.21 7.45
CA LEU A 37 -11.47 -34.16 7.67
C LEU A 37 -11.10 -33.06 8.70
N ILE A 38 -12.05 -32.75 9.58
CA ILE A 38 -11.96 -31.68 10.57
C ILE A 38 -10.76 -31.91 11.51
N GLY A 39 -9.87 -30.93 11.61
CA GLY A 39 -8.71 -30.99 12.50
C GLY A 39 -7.66 -32.05 12.14
N ALA A 40 -7.79 -32.69 10.98
CA ALA A 40 -6.85 -33.71 10.54
C ALA A 40 -5.50 -33.08 10.13
N ASN A 41 -4.43 -33.87 10.24
CA ASN A 41 -3.08 -33.45 9.85
C ASN A 41 -2.68 -34.08 8.52
N PHE A 42 -2.57 -33.23 7.50
CA PHE A 42 -2.15 -33.46 6.13
C PHE A 42 -0.86 -32.71 5.79
N ASN A 43 -0.05 -32.36 6.79
CA ASN A 43 1.21 -31.66 6.51
C ASN A 43 2.08 -32.50 5.57
N ASN A 44 2.58 -31.89 4.49
CA ASN A 44 3.35 -32.53 3.42
C ASN A 44 2.59 -33.64 2.67
N ALA A 45 1.26 -33.74 2.82
CA ALA A 45 0.48 -34.72 2.08
C ALA A 45 0.44 -34.37 0.59
N LYS A 46 0.42 -35.40 -0.27
CA LYS A 46 0.18 -35.22 -1.71
C LYS A 46 -1.31 -35.40 -1.98
N LEU A 47 -1.94 -34.36 -2.50
CA LEU A 47 -3.36 -34.24 -2.85
C LEU A 47 -3.50 -33.76 -4.30
N PHE A 48 -2.53 -34.09 -5.15
CA PHE A 48 -2.50 -33.70 -6.56
C PHE A 48 -3.71 -34.29 -7.28
N ARG A 49 -4.49 -33.44 -7.95
CA ARG A 49 -5.70 -33.85 -8.69
C ARG A 49 -6.72 -34.64 -7.86
N THR A 50 -6.75 -34.44 -6.54
CA THR A 50 -7.75 -35.04 -5.67
C THR A 50 -9.10 -34.32 -5.83
N ASN A 51 -10.20 -35.06 -5.80
CA ASN A 51 -11.53 -34.48 -5.68
C ASN A 51 -11.87 -34.28 -4.20
N LEU A 52 -11.91 -33.03 -3.76
CA LEU A 52 -12.19 -32.56 -2.40
C LEU A 52 -13.45 -31.68 -2.38
N ASP A 53 -14.31 -31.78 -3.39
CA ASP A 53 -15.53 -30.97 -3.49
C ASP A 53 -16.40 -31.17 -2.25
N GLU A 54 -16.88 -30.07 -1.67
CA GLU A 54 -17.68 -30.02 -0.45
C GLU A 54 -17.06 -30.73 0.77
N ALA A 55 -15.77 -31.10 0.74
CA ALA A 55 -15.09 -31.72 1.86
C ALA A 55 -14.90 -30.72 3.01
N ASN A 56 -14.86 -31.22 4.25
CA ASN A 56 -14.71 -30.40 5.45
C ASN A 56 -13.33 -30.60 6.08
N PHE A 57 -12.42 -29.67 5.79
CA PHE A 57 -11.08 -29.50 6.36
C PHE A 57 -11.02 -28.42 7.45
N SER A 58 -12.14 -28.04 8.07
CA SER A 58 -12.09 -27.00 9.10
C SER A 58 -11.10 -27.35 10.22
N CYS A 59 -10.26 -26.39 10.60
CA CYS A 59 -9.16 -26.55 11.56
C CYS A 59 -8.08 -27.58 11.17
N ALA A 60 -8.07 -28.13 9.96
CA ALA A 60 -7.06 -29.08 9.52
C ALA A 60 -5.70 -28.41 9.30
N SER A 61 -4.61 -29.18 9.40
CA SER A 61 -3.26 -28.72 9.04
C SER A 61 -2.88 -29.33 7.70
N LEU A 62 -2.58 -28.49 6.72
CA LEU A 62 -2.18 -28.80 5.34
C LEU A 62 -0.85 -28.08 5.02
N ASP A 63 -0.01 -27.88 6.03
CA ASP A 63 1.26 -27.18 5.88
C ASP A 63 2.13 -27.90 4.84
N SER A 64 2.62 -27.16 3.86
CA SER A 64 3.47 -27.69 2.79
C SER A 64 2.83 -28.84 1.98
N ALA A 65 1.50 -28.98 1.99
CA ALA A 65 0.79 -29.99 1.21
C ALA A 65 0.78 -29.65 -0.29
N ASP A 66 0.88 -30.67 -1.15
CA ASP A 66 0.72 -30.53 -2.59
C ASP A 66 -0.75 -30.71 -2.96
N ILE A 67 -1.48 -29.61 -3.17
CA ILE A 67 -2.92 -29.58 -3.49
C ILE A 67 -3.13 -29.10 -4.93
N ARG A 68 -2.11 -29.23 -5.78
CA ARG A 68 -2.17 -28.75 -7.16
C ARG A 68 -3.24 -29.47 -7.96
N LEU A 69 -3.94 -28.74 -8.82
CA LEU A 69 -5.02 -29.26 -9.67
C LEU A 69 -6.15 -29.98 -8.92
N ALA A 70 -6.23 -29.88 -7.59
CA ALA A 70 -7.31 -30.47 -6.82
C ALA A 70 -8.61 -29.70 -7.02
N SER A 71 -9.75 -30.40 -6.96
CA SER A 71 -11.07 -29.78 -6.93
C SER A 71 -11.48 -29.55 -5.49
N LEU A 72 -11.68 -28.29 -5.09
CA LEU A 72 -12.06 -27.86 -3.74
C LEU A 72 -13.38 -27.05 -3.81
N TYR A 73 -14.23 -27.32 -4.79
CA TYR A 73 -15.46 -26.56 -4.99
C TYR A 73 -16.33 -26.64 -3.75
N LYS A 74 -16.69 -25.49 -3.18
CA LYS A 74 -17.46 -25.39 -1.92
C LYS A 74 -16.87 -26.14 -0.71
N ALA A 75 -15.59 -26.52 -0.74
CA ALA A 75 -14.93 -27.15 0.39
C ALA A 75 -14.85 -26.17 1.58
N ASN A 76 -14.93 -26.69 2.80
CA ASN A 76 -14.74 -25.91 4.03
C ASN A 76 -13.32 -26.11 4.56
N LEU A 77 -12.47 -25.11 4.37
CA LEU A 77 -11.11 -25.00 4.92
C LEU A 77 -11.01 -23.91 6.00
N SER A 78 -12.12 -23.56 6.65
CA SER A 78 -12.12 -22.51 7.67
C SER A 78 -11.16 -22.84 8.80
N LYS A 79 -10.34 -21.87 9.21
CA LYS A 79 -9.28 -22.01 10.23
C LYS A 79 -8.22 -23.07 9.89
N ALA A 80 -8.14 -23.55 8.66
CA ALA A 80 -7.11 -24.50 8.26
C ALA A 80 -5.74 -23.82 8.16
N ASN A 81 -4.67 -24.57 8.42
CA ASN A 81 -3.31 -24.12 8.17
C ASN A 81 -2.85 -24.60 6.79
N LEU A 82 -2.77 -23.71 5.81
CA LEU A 82 -2.30 -23.93 4.44
C LEU A 82 -0.93 -23.26 4.21
N ASN A 83 -0.17 -22.99 5.27
CA ASN A 83 1.15 -22.39 5.17
C ASN A 83 2.03 -23.19 4.20
N LYS A 84 2.64 -22.52 3.23
CA LYS A 84 3.49 -23.14 2.18
C LYS A 84 2.82 -24.22 1.32
N ALA A 85 1.50 -24.39 1.41
CA ALA A 85 0.79 -25.35 0.57
C ALA A 85 0.85 -24.92 -0.90
N ASP A 86 0.99 -25.87 -1.81
CA ASP A 86 0.96 -25.62 -3.25
C ASP A 86 -0.46 -25.88 -3.77
N LEU A 87 -1.18 -24.80 -4.07
CA LEU A 87 -2.53 -24.81 -4.63
C LEU A 87 -2.52 -24.42 -6.13
N THR A 88 -1.39 -24.56 -6.82
CA THR A 88 -1.29 -24.21 -8.25
C THR A 88 -2.39 -24.89 -9.06
N GLU A 89 -3.15 -24.10 -9.82
CA GLU A 89 -4.29 -24.53 -10.64
C GLU A 89 -5.43 -25.26 -9.88
N ALA A 90 -5.49 -25.16 -8.55
CA ALA A 90 -6.58 -25.73 -7.78
C ALA A 90 -7.91 -24.99 -8.02
N TYR A 91 -9.03 -25.71 -7.94
CA TYR A 91 -10.38 -25.15 -8.12
C TYR A 91 -11.05 -24.85 -6.78
N LEU A 92 -10.95 -23.61 -6.32
CA LEU A 92 -11.50 -23.17 -5.02
C LEU A 92 -12.80 -22.37 -5.15
N LEU A 93 -13.51 -22.43 -6.28
CA LEU A 93 -14.74 -21.64 -6.46
C LEU A 93 -15.73 -21.88 -5.29
N GLU A 94 -16.17 -20.80 -4.65
CA GLU A 94 -17.09 -20.82 -3.50
C GLU A 94 -16.58 -21.58 -2.25
N ALA A 95 -15.29 -21.93 -2.18
CA ALA A 95 -14.69 -22.54 -1.00
C ALA A 95 -14.65 -21.57 0.20
N ASP A 96 -14.70 -22.12 1.41
CA ASP A 96 -14.61 -21.37 2.66
C ASP A 96 -13.22 -21.49 3.29
N LEU A 97 -12.41 -20.45 3.16
CA LEU A 97 -11.09 -20.27 3.77
C LEU A 97 -11.12 -19.22 4.90
N THR A 98 -12.28 -19.00 5.52
CA THR A 98 -12.42 -18.03 6.61
C THR A 98 -11.42 -18.33 7.74
N MET A 99 -10.64 -17.34 8.16
CA MET A 99 -9.58 -17.47 9.18
C MET A 99 -8.48 -18.49 8.85
N ALA A 100 -8.34 -18.94 7.60
CA ALA A 100 -7.27 -19.85 7.21
C ALA A 100 -5.91 -19.13 7.17
N ASN A 101 -4.83 -19.86 7.43
CA ASN A 101 -3.47 -19.36 7.26
C ASN A 101 -2.92 -19.80 5.90
N LEU A 102 -2.73 -18.87 4.97
CA LEU A 102 -2.16 -19.10 3.63
C LEU A 102 -0.77 -18.45 3.48
N THR A 103 -0.08 -18.11 4.58
CA THR A 103 1.27 -17.53 4.51
C THR A 103 2.17 -18.39 3.63
N GLU A 104 2.90 -17.77 2.69
CA GLU A 104 3.78 -18.46 1.74
C GLU A 104 3.12 -19.53 0.85
N ALA A 105 1.78 -19.63 0.80
CA ALA A 105 1.10 -20.56 -0.08
C ALA A 105 1.28 -20.18 -1.57
N ILE A 106 1.34 -21.17 -2.45
CA ILE A 106 1.48 -20.97 -3.89
C ILE A 106 0.10 -21.10 -4.54
N LEU A 107 -0.45 -19.99 -5.03
CA LEU A 107 -1.81 -19.94 -5.61
C LEU A 107 -1.82 -19.71 -7.13
N ARG A 108 -0.70 -19.95 -7.82
CA ARG A 108 -0.56 -19.66 -9.25
C ARG A 108 -1.69 -20.29 -10.06
N SER A 109 -2.42 -19.48 -10.83
CA SER A 109 -3.55 -19.91 -11.65
C SER A 109 -4.70 -20.62 -10.89
N ALA A 110 -4.73 -20.56 -9.55
CA ALA A 110 -5.84 -21.10 -8.78
C ALA A 110 -7.13 -20.29 -9.02
N ARG A 111 -8.28 -20.96 -8.98
CA ARG A 111 -9.59 -20.34 -9.22
C ARG A 111 -10.22 -19.92 -7.90
N LEU A 112 -10.07 -18.65 -7.54
CA LEU A 112 -10.51 -18.06 -6.27
C LEU A 112 -11.78 -17.19 -6.39
N GLN A 113 -12.54 -17.29 -7.48
CA GLN A 113 -13.77 -16.49 -7.59
C GLN A 113 -14.78 -16.89 -6.51
N LYS A 114 -15.47 -15.91 -5.93
CA LYS A 114 -16.47 -16.13 -4.86
C LYS A 114 -15.98 -16.87 -3.60
N THR A 115 -14.66 -17.05 -3.41
CA THR A 115 -14.13 -17.69 -2.19
C THR A 115 -14.41 -16.83 -0.96
N LYS A 116 -14.63 -17.47 0.19
CA LYS A 116 -14.66 -16.78 1.49
C LYS A 116 -13.27 -16.80 2.10
N LEU A 117 -12.61 -15.67 2.15
CA LEU A 117 -11.27 -15.44 2.72
C LEU A 117 -11.33 -14.48 3.91
N SER A 118 -12.51 -14.29 4.52
CA SER A 118 -12.66 -13.35 5.61
C SER A 118 -11.72 -13.69 6.77
N LYS A 119 -10.97 -12.71 7.27
CA LYS A 119 -9.93 -12.88 8.31
C LYS A 119 -8.80 -13.87 7.97
N ALA A 120 -8.66 -14.28 6.71
CA ALA A 120 -7.57 -15.16 6.30
C ALA A 120 -6.22 -14.43 6.34
N ASN A 121 -5.15 -15.18 6.61
CA ASN A 121 -3.79 -14.65 6.53
C ASN A 121 -3.18 -14.96 5.16
N LEU A 122 -3.05 -13.96 4.31
CA LEU A 122 -2.46 -13.99 2.97
C LEU A 122 -1.17 -13.15 2.90
N GLN A 123 -0.51 -12.95 4.05
CA GLN A 123 0.71 -12.14 4.14
C GLN A 123 1.79 -12.71 3.20
N GLY A 124 2.37 -11.84 2.38
CA GLY A 124 3.47 -12.20 1.47
C GLY A 124 3.10 -13.12 0.31
N VAL A 125 1.82 -13.43 0.12
CA VAL A 125 1.36 -14.34 -0.93
C VAL A 125 1.40 -13.65 -2.31
N ASP A 126 1.82 -14.40 -3.33
CA ASP A 126 1.74 -13.95 -4.73
C ASP A 126 0.33 -14.22 -5.29
N LEU A 127 -0.45 -13.14 -5.40
CA LEU A 127 -1.78 -13.08 -5.99
C LEU A 127 -1.76 -12.32 -7.33
N SER A 128 -0.59 -12.14 -7.95
CA SER A 128 -0.46 -11.39 -9.19
C SER A 128 -1.30 -12.01 -10.31
N ARG A 129 -2.03 -11.16 -11.04
CA ARG A 129 -2.94 -11.53 -12.15
C ARG A 129 -4.02 -12.55 -11.79
N MET A 130 -4.25 -12.81 -10.51
CA MET A 130 -5.29 -13.76 -10.07
C MET A 130 -6.69 -13.19 -10.25
N ASN A 131 -7.66 -14.07 -10.46
CA ASN A 131 -9.07 -13.71 -10.50
C ASN A 131 -9.75 -14.02 -9.15
N LEU A 132 -10.03 -12.95 -8.40
CA LEU A 132 -10.69 -12.89 -7.10
C LEU A 132 -12.07 -12.20 -7.19
N THR A 133 -12.68 -12.15 -8.39
CA THR A 133 -13.99 -11.52 -8.59
C THR A 133 -15.03 -12.09 -7.62
N ASN A 134 -15.79 -11.21 -6.96
CA ASN A 134 -16.77 -11.53 -5.91
C ASN A 134 -16.21 -12.28 -4.67
N ALA A 135 -14.89 -12.34 -4.46
CA ALA A 135 -14.34 -12.95 -3.25
C ALA A 135 -14.65 -12.11 -2.00
N ASN A 136 -14.82 -12.76 -0.85
CA ASN A 136 -14.97 -12.08 0.44
C ASN A 136 -13.64 -12.10 1.20
N LEU A 137 -12.92 -10.99 1.19
CA LEU A 137 -11.66 -10.75 1.87
C LEU A 137 -11.81 -9.83 3.10
N GLU A 138 -13.02 -9.70 3.67
CA GLU A 138 -13.26 -8.85 4.84
C GLU A 138 -12.26 -9.19 5.96
N ARG A 139 -11.53 -8.19 6.46
CA ARG A 139 -10.52 -8.32 7.52
C ARG A 139 -9.37 -9.28 7.20
N ALA A 140 -9.15 -9.64 5.93
CA ALA A 140 -8.01 -10.45 5.54
C ALA A 140 -6.68 -9.69 5.72
N ASN A 141 -5.62 -10.39 6.09
CA ASN A 141 -4.26 -9.84 6.14
C ASN A 141 -3.58 -10.08 4.78
N LEU A 142 -3.40 -9.03 4.00
CA LEU A 142 -2.75 -9.02 2.68
C LEU A 142 -1.43 -8.24 2.70
N ARG A 143 -0.85 -8.03 3.89
CA ARG A 143 0.39 -7.27 4.03
C ARG A 143 1.50 -7.90 3.19
N PHE A 144 2.31 -7.10 2.51
CA PHE A 144 3.43 -7.57 1.68
C PHE A 144 3.06 -8.53 0.54
N SER A 145 1.77 -8.72 0.24
CA SER A 145 1.33 -9.58 -0.86
C SER A 145 1.59 -8.91 -2.22
N ASN A 146 1.71 -9.72 -3.27
CA ASN A 146 1.74 -9.21 -4.64
C ASN A 146 0.33 -9.30 -5.25
N LEU A 147 -0.27 -8.16 -5.56
CA LEU A 147 -1.59 -8.03 -6.19
C LEU A 147 -1.49 -7.39 -7.59
N ILE A 148 -0.31 -7.37 -8.22
CA ILE A 148 -0.11 -6.75 -9.53
C ILE A 148 -1.04 -7.39 -10.56
N GLY A 149 -1.91 -6.59 -11.17
CA GLY A 149 -2.87 -7.05 -12.17
C GLY A 149 -3.98 -7.97 -11.64
N ALA A 150 -4.13 -8.14 -10.32
CA ALA A 150 -5.18 -8.97 -9.76
C ALA A 150 -6.58 -8.40 -10.06
N ASN A 151 -7.54 -9.27 -10.38
CA ASN A 151 -8.93 -8.89 -10.61
C ASN A 151 -9.75 -9.11 -9.34
N LEU A 152 -10.12 -8.01 -8.67
CA LEU A 152 -10.91 -7.93 -7.44
C LEU A 152 -12.30 -7.30 -7.68
N ILE A 153 -12.83 -7.35 -8.91
CA ILE A 153 -14.14 -6.78 -9.22
C ILE A 153 -15.20 -7.32 -8.23
N ALA A 154 -15.99 -6.41 -7.65
CA ALA A 154 -17.05 -6.72 -6.69
C ALA A 154 -16.59 -7.55 -5.47
N ALA A 155 -15.30 -7.54 -5.14
CA ALA A 155 -14.80 -8.19 -3.92
C ALA A 155 -15.18 -7.38 -2.68
N ASN A 156 -15.51 -8.08 -1.58
CA ASN A 156 -15.64 -7.46 -0.28
C ASN A 156 -14.26 -7.37 0.38
N LEU A 157 -13.70 -6.17 0.50
CA LEU A 157 -12.37 -5.90 1.03
C LEU A 157 -12.44 -5.09 2.34
N LYS A 158 -13.62 -5.00 2.96
CA LYS A 158 -13.84 -4.22 4.18
C LYS A 158 -12.83 -4.58 5.25
N ARG A 159 -12.16 -3.57 5.79
CA ARG A 159 -11.20 -3.74 6.90
C ARG A 159 -10.05 -4.72 6.61
N ALA A 160 -9.80 -5.09 5.35
CA ALA A 160 -8.63 -5.86 4.97
C ALA A 160 -7.35 -5.02 5.14
N ASP A 161 -6.22 -5.65 5.44
CA ASP A 161 -4.92 -4.97 5.60
C ASP A 161 -4.03 -5.20 4.37
N PHE A 162 -3.88 -4.19 3.54
CA PHE A 162 -3.03 -4.16 2.35
C PHE A 162 -1.65 -3.55 2.60
N THR A 163 -1.25 -3.24 3.84
CA THR A 163 0.00 -2.52 4.14
C THR A 163 1.19 -3.13 3.39
N ARG A 164 1.88 -2.30 2.59
CA ARG A 164 3.05 -2.68 1.77
C ARG A 164 2.79 -3.78 0.73
N CYS A 165 1.55 -3.99 0.28
CA CYS A 165 1.31 -4.86 -0.87
C CYS A 165 1.68 -4.17 -2.19
N GLU A 166 1.96 -4.95 -3.23
CA GLU A 166 2.16 -4.45 -4.60
C GLU A 166 0.82 -4.44 -5.34
N SER A 167 0.21 -3.28 -5.56
CA SER A 167 -1.15 -3.16 -6.09
C SER A 167 -1.23 -2.62 -7.53
N TYR A 168 -0.11 -2.53 -8.25
CA TYR A 168 -0.09 -1.93 -9.58
C TYR A 168 -1.01 -2.67 -10.57
N GLY A 169 -1.97 -1.95 -11.16
CA GLY A 169 -2.84 -2.48 -12.21
C GLY A 169 -3.91 -3.48 -11.73
N TRP A 170 -4.14 -3.62 -10.43
CA TRP A 170 -5.29 -4.39 -9.96
C TRP A 170 -6.62 -3.79 -10.47
N ASN A 171 -7.61 -4.64 -10.75
CA ASN A 171 -8.96 -4.19 -11.09
C ASN A 171 -9.84 -4.28 -9.85
N ILE A 172 -10.31 -3.13 -9.38
CA ILE A 172 -11.05 -2.97 -8.14
C ILE A 172 -12.46 -2.39 -8.36
N GLU A 173 -12.99 -2.51 -9.59
CA GLU A 173 -14.32 -2.02 -9.94
C GLU A 173 -15.39 -2.62 -9.02
N ASN A 174 -16.24 -1.78 -8.43
CA ASN A 174 -17.30 -2.18 -7.49
C ASN A 174 -16.82 -2.93 -6.23
N ALA A 175 -15.52 -2.95 -5.94
CA ALA A 175 -15.01 -3.55 -4.71
C ALA A 175 -15.24 -2.63 -3.50
N ASP A 176 -15.54 -3.21 -2.34
CA ASP A 176 -15.84 -2.46 -1.12
C ASP A 176 -14.62 -2.43 -0.19
N PHE A 177 -13.96 -1.28 -0.11
CA PHE A 177 -12.78 -1.07 0.74
C PHE A 177 -13.10 -0.45 2.10
N THR A 178 -14.37 -0.35 2.50
CA THR A 178 -14.75 0.41 3.71
C THR A 178 -13.95 -0.05 4.95
N GLY A 179 -13.15 0.85 5.49
CA GLY A 179 -12.27 0.63 6.64
C GLY A 179 -11.02 -0.21 6.38
N ALA A 180 -10.70 -0.54 5.13
CA ALA A 180 -9.48 -1.29 4.76
C ALA A 180 -8.23 -0.43 4.99
N ILE A 181 -7.12 -1.05 5.40
CA ILE A 181 -5.81 -0.40 5.46
C ILE A 181 -5.16 -0.56 4.08
N MET A 182 -4.86 0.54 3.41
CA MET A 182 -4.35 0.63 2.05
C MET A 182 -2.82 0.36 2.01
N PRO A 183 -2.22 0.21 0.81
CA PRO A 183 -0.80 -0.17 0.70
C PRO A 183 0.19 0.80 1.38
N ASP A 184 -0.16 2.08 1.45
CA ASP A 184 0.57 3.14 2.16
C ASP A 184 0.35 3.15 3.68
N GLY A 185 -0.59 2.35 4.18
CA GLY A 185 -0.97 2.27 5.60
C GLY A 185 -2.24 3.06 5.94
N GLU A 186 -2.88 3.70 4.97
CA GLU A 186 -4.06 4.54 5.19
C GLU A 186 -5.34 3.76 5.38
N ILE A 187 -6.23 4.21 6.26
CA ILE A 187 -7.57 3.61 6.34
C ILE A 187 -8.45 4.23 5.26
N TYR A 188 -8.99 3.41 4.37
CA TYR A 188 -9.99 3.82 3.40
C TYR A 188 -11.31 4.11 4.10
N GLU A 189 -11.69 5.38 4.14
CA GLU A 189 -13.02 5.82 4.53
C GLU A 189 -13.78 6.22 3.26
N PRO A 190 -14.96 5.64 2.99
CA PRO A 190 -15.76 6.06 1.85
C PRO A 190 -16.20 7.50 2.05
N GLU A 191 -16.05 8.35 1.03
CA GLU A 191 -16.68 9.67 1.02
C GLU A 191 -18.19 9.48 1.12
N THR A 192 -18.78 9.93 2.23
CA THR A 192 -20.24 9.95 2.37
C THR A 192 -20.79 11.06 1.48
N SER A 193 -21.76 10.74 0.62
CA SER A 193 -22.46 11.72 -0.21
C SER A 193 -23.31 12.72 0.60
N ASP A 194 -23.41 12.52 1.91
CA ASP A 194 -24.03 13.43 2.86
C ASP A 194 -23.06 13.61 4.02
N GLY A 195 -22.77 14.85 4.42
CA GLY A 195 -21.76 15.23 5.42
C GLY A 195 -22.04 14.79 6.87
N GLU A 196 -22.55 13.58 7.07
CA GLU A 196 -22.67 12.94 8.37
C GLU A 196 -21.46 12.02 8.61
N LEU A 197 -20.61 12.44 9.56
CA LEU A 197 -19.52 11.65 10.11
C LEU A 197 -20.03 10.28 10.55
N TYR A 198 -19.49 9.21 9.95
CA TYR A 198 -19.65 7.85 10.45
C TYR A 198 -19.24 7.80 11.92
N GLN A 199 -20.18 7.41 12.80
CA GLN A 199 -19.87 7.18 14.22
C GLN A 199 -19.42 5.74 14.41
N PRO A 200 -18.15 5.48 14.80
CA PRO A 200 -17.71 4.14 15.14
C PRO A 200 -18.24 3.74 16.53
N GLU A 201 -18.71 2.48 16.63
CA GLU A 201 -18.93 1.83 17.91
C GLU A 201 -17.60 1.77 18.70
N THR A 202 -17.60 2.39 19.87
CA THR A 202 -16.52 2.56 20.85
C THR A 202 -16.14 1.22 21.51
N SER A 203 -14.97 0.97 22.13
CA SER A 203 -13.85 1.79 22.57
C SER A 203 -12.56 0.93 22.68
N GLU A 204 -11.45 1.64 22.85
CA GLU A 204 -10.25 1.25 23.61
C GLU A 204 -9.14 0.42 22.95
N LYS A 205 -8.02 1.14 22.77
CA LYS A 205 -6.62 0.73 22.57
C LYS A 205 -6.21 0.33 21.16
N LEU A 206 -5.86 1.34 20.38
CA LEU A 206 -4.47 1.49 19.90
C LEU A 206 -4.20 2.95 19.53
N SER A 207 -3.70 3.69 20.52
CA SER A 207 -2.96 4.92 20.35
C SER A 207 -1.69 4.64 19.55
N GLN A 208 -1.73 4.85 18.23
CA GLN A 208 -0.64 5.40 17.44
C GLN A 208 -1.19 5.81 16.07
N LYS A 209 -1.66 7.07 16.05
CA LYS A 209 -1.87 7.98 14.93
C LYS A 209 -1.09 7.55 13.67
N VAL A 210 -1.76 6.89 12.72
CA VAL A 210 -1.32 6.85 11.32
C VAL A 210 -1.90 8.11 10.68
N ILE A 211 -1.04 9.08 10.42
CA ILE A 211 -1.38 10.38 9.87
C ILE A 211 -1.71 10.15 8.40
N SER A 212 -2.87 10.61 7.93
CA SER A 212 -3.27 10.25 6.57
C SER A 212 -2.37 10.86 5.50
N MET A 213 -1.81 10.06 4.57
CA MET A 213 -0.94 10.46 3.44
C MET A 213 -1.64 11.35 2.38
N THR A 214 -2.28 12.43 2.84
CA THR A 214 -2.83 13.53 2.06
C THR A 214 -1.73 14.42 1.49
N ARG A 215 -1.63 14.44 0.15
CA ARG A 215 -0.95 15.55 -0.54
C ARG A 215 -1.92 16.72 -0.66
N LYS A 216 -1.56 17.88 -0.12
CA LYS A 216 -2.30 19.14 -0.30
C LYS A 216 -1.50 20.06 -1.20
N ILE A 217 -2.14 20.54 -2.25
CA ILE A 217 -1.57 21.55 -3.14
C ILE A 217 -1.68 22.91 -2.44
N ILE A 218 -0.57 23.64 -2.34
CA ILE A 218 -0.54 25.02 -1.82
C ILE A 218 -0.43 25.97 -3.01
N ARG A 219 -1.32 26.97 -3.04
CA ARG A 219 -1.37 28.01 -4.07
C ARG A 219 -1.71 29.36 -3.47
N THR A 220 -0.99 30.39 -3.87
CA THR A 220 -1.24 31.79 -3.51
C THR A 220 -1.04 32.70 -4.73
N ASP A 221 -1.83 33.78 -4.79
CA ASP A 221 -1.71 34.86 -5.78
C ASP A 221 -0.56 35.84 -5.45
N LYS A 222 0.01 35.74 -4.25
CA LYS A 222 1.13 36.56 -3.77
C LYS A 222 2.50 36.04 -4.18
N ALA A 223 2.57 34.90 -4.84
CA ALA A 223 3.80 34.33 -5.40
C ALA A 223 3.60 33.99 -6.89
N PRO A 224 4.68 33.90 -7.69
CA PRO A 224 4.59 33.63 -9.12
C PRO A 224 3.83 32.34 -9.43
N ALA A 225 2.91 32.39 -10.39
CA ALA A 225 2.19 31.21 -10.84
C ALA A 225 3.14 30.22 -11.55
N PRO A 226 2.90 28.90 -11.43
CA PRO A 226 3.68 27.91 -12.15
C PRO A 226 3.59 28.11 -13.68
N VAL A 227 4.75 28.10 -14.35
CA VAL A 227 4.84 28.28 -15.82
C VAL A 227 4.95 26.93 -16.55
N GLY A 228 4.85 25.82 -15.82
CA GLY A 228 4.96 24.44 -16.33
C GLY A 228 4.20 23.44 -15.46
N PRO A 229 4.41 22.12 -15.65
CA PRO A 229 3.66 21.08 -14.94
C PRO A 229 4.15 20.87 -13.48
N TYR A 230 4.16 21.93 -12.68
CA TYR A 230 4.50 21.91 -11.25
C TYR A 230 3.54 22.81 -10.44
N ASN A 231 3.55 22.69 -9.10
CA ASN A 231 2.81 23.57 -8.19
C ASN A 231 3.79 24.42 -7.36
N GLN A 232 3.32 25.54 -6.80
CA GLN A 232 4.13 26.41 -5.94
C GLN A 232 4.66 25.66 -4.71
N ALA A 233 3.80 24.87 -4.04
CA ALA A 233 4.24 23.90 -3.05
C ALA A 233 3.27 22.72 -2.93
N ILE A 234 3.80 21.62 -2.38
CA ILE A 234 3.04 20.44 -1.98
C ILE A 234 3.29 20.20 -0.49
N ALA A 235 2.24 20.23 0.31
CA ALA A 235 2.28 19.67 1.65
C ALA A 235 2.02 18.16 1.54
N ALA A 236 2.96 17.36 2.00
CA ALA A 236 2.86 15.92 2.10
C ALA A 236 2.75 15.51 3.56
N THR A 237 2.12 14.37 3.79
CA THR A 237 1.91 13.86 5.13
C THR A 237 3.18 13.44 5.83
N GLY A 238 3.15 13.59 7.14
CA GLY A 238 4.35 13.62 7.96
C GLY A 238 4.88 15.03 8.09
N THR A 239 3.99 16.04 8.08
CA THR A 239 4.30 17.44 8.36
C THR A 239 5.26 18.09 7.36
N MET A 240 5.51 17.55 6.16
CA MET A 240 6.52 18.12 5.25
C MET A 240 5.90 19.01 4.17
N LEU A 241 6.48 20.18 3.95
CA LEU A 241 6.14 21.11 2.89
C LEU A 241 7.30 21.21 1.89
N PHE A 242 7.04 20.92 0.62
CA PHE A 242 8.00 21.04 -0.47
C PHE A 242 7.67 22.26 -1.32
N VAL A 243 8.51 23.29 -1.27
CA VAL A 243 8.33 24.53 -2.04
C VAL A 243 9.17 24.48 -3.30
N ALA A 244 8.56 24.77 -4.45
CA ALA A 244 9.26 24.81 -5.73
C ALA A 244 10.21 26.03 -5.80
N GLY A 245 11.28 25.90 -6.61
CA GLY A 245 12.24 26.97 -6.84
C GLY A 245 11.58 28.29 -7.23
N GLN A 246 11.91 29.34 -6.49
CA GLN A 246 11.43 30.70 -6.73
C GLN A 246 12.51 31.53 -7.40
N ILE A 247 12.08 32.31 -8.40
CA ILE A 247 12.89 33.33 -9.10
C ILE A 247 12.28 34.71 -8.83
N ALA A 248 13.03 35.77 -9.16
CA ALA A 248 12.69 37.17 -8.86
C ALA A 248 11.58 37.75 -9.76
N ILE A 249 10.42 37.09 -9.82
CA ILE A 249 9.21 37.63 -10.46
C ILE A 249 8.41 38.42 -9.41
N ASP A 250 8.04 39.66 -9.73
CA ASP A 250 7.05 40.43 -8.96
C ASP A 250 5.65 40.13 -9.51
N THR A 251 4.74 39.61 -8.69
CA THR A 251 3.38 39.23 -9.13
C THR A 251 2.51 40.40 -9.58
N ARG A 252 2.81 41.63 -9.14
CA ARG A 252 2.07 42.84 -9.54
C ARG A 252 2.43 43.27 -10.95
N LEU A 253 3.70 43.09 -11.32
CA LEU A 253 4.22 43.40 -12.66
C LEU A 253 4.15 42.19 -13.59
N ASN A 254 4.06 40.98 -13.02
CA ASN A 254 4.15 39.69 -13.69
C ASN A 254 5.40 39.55 -14.59
N ASP A 255 6.51 40.13 -14.14
CA ASP A 255 7.79 40.13 -14.85
C ASP A 255 8.97 39.98 -13.88
N ILE A 256 10.14 39.62 -14.42
CA ILE A 256 11.38 39.54 -13.66
C ILE A 256 11.82 40.95 -13.28
N VAL A 257 12.14 41.15 -12.01
CA VAL A 257 12.64 42.41 -11.48
C VAL A 257 14.12 42.29 -11.13
N TYR A 258 14.81 43.43 -11.19
CA TYR A 258 16.21 43.56 -10.76
C TYR A 258 17.19 42.69 -11.56
N THR A 259 17.06 42.63 -12.89
CA THR A 259 17.87 41.75 -13.77
C THR A 259 19.38 41.85 -13.58
N ASP A 260 19.88 42.99 -13.08
CA ASP A 260 21.30 43.30 -12.93
C ASP A 260 21.76 43.42 -11.46
N ASP A 261 20.88 43.12 -10.49
CA ASP A 261 21.18 43.25 -9.05
C ASP A 261 20.77 41.97 -8.31
N VAL A 262 21.75 41.10 -8.07
CA VAL A 262 21.54 39.79 -7.43
C VAL A 262 21.00 39.91 -6.00
N ALA A 263 21.36 40.98 -5.28
CA ALA A 263 20.89 41.18 -3.91
C ALA A 263 19.39 41.47 -3.91
N LYS A 264 18.93 42.38 -4.78
CA LYS A 264 17.49 42.67 -4.93
C LYS A 264 16.70 41.52 -5.53
N GLN A 265 17.29 40.74 -6.45
CA GLN A 265 16.65 39.49 -6.88
C GLN A 265 16.47 38.52 -5.72
N THR A 266 17.50 38.37 -4.88
CA THR A 266 17.41 37.51 -3.69
C THR A 266 16.30 38.00 -2.75
N GLU A 267 16.17 39.31 -2.53
CA GLU A 267 15.09 39.87 -1.70
C GLU A 267 13.71 39.52 -2.28
N GLN A 268 13.52 39.63 -3.60
CA GLN A 268 12.27 39.24 -4.25
C GLN A 268 12.01 37.73 -4.16
N VAL A 269 13.04 36.90 -4.36
CA VAL A 269 12.95 35.43 -4.23
C VAL A 269 12.52 35.03 -2.82
N MET A 270 13.14 35.64 -1.80
CA MET A 270 12.79 35.36 -0.40
C MET A 270 11.37 35.81 -0.08
N ALA A 271 10.91 36.96 -0.60
CA ALA A 271 9.51 37.40 -0.45
C ALA A 271 8.51 36.43 -1.11
N ASN A 272 8.85 35.87 -2.28
CA ASN A 272 8.02 34.88 -2.97
C ASN A 272 7.93 33.57 -2.17
N LEU A 273 9.05 33.11 -1.59
CA LEU A 273 9.07 31.94 -0.70
C LEU A 273 8.22 32.19 0.57
N GLU A 274 8.35 33.36 1.19
CA GLU A 274 7.57 33.75 2.37
C GLU A 274 6.07 33.72 2.11
N ALA A 275 5.63 34.19 0.95
CA ALA A 275 4.23 34.16 0.55
C ALA A 275 3.69 32.71 0.47
N ILE A 276 4.47 31.77 -0.07
CA ILE A 276 4.09 30.35 -0.17
C ILE A 276 4.10 29.67 1.20
N LEU A 277 5.13 29.94 2.02
CA LEU A 277 5.21 29.44 3.40
C LEU A 277 4.01 29.92 4.21
N THR A 278 3.68 31.21 4.14
CA THR A 278 2.55 31.80 4.85
C THR A 278 1.22 31.17 4.43
N GLU A 279 1.00 30.94 3.14
CA GLU A 279 -0.20 30.26 2.63
C GLU A 279 -0.30 28.81 3.13
N ALA A 280 0.84 28.13 3.31
CA ALA A 280 0.90 26.80 3.89
C ALA A 280 0.72 26.79 5.43
N GLY A 281 0.68 27.95 6.08
CA GLY A 281 0.66 28.07 7.54
C GLY A 281 2.03 27.91 8.20
N ALA A 282 3.12 28.03 7.43
CA ALA A 282 4.50 27.93 7.87
C ALA A 282 5.16 29.30 8.09
N THR A 283 6.25 29.30 8.84
CA THR A 283 7.17 30.43 9.05
C THR A 283 8.59 30.04 8.67
N TRP A 284 9.53 31.00 8.70
CA TRP A 284 10.95 30.71 8.45
C TRP A 284 11.58 29.75 9.48
N LEU A 285 11.00 29.62 10.68
CA LEU A 285 11.46 28.67 11.70
C LEU A 285 11.14 27.22 11.33
N ASP A 286 10.15 27.01 10.47
CA ASP A 286 9.71 25.68 10.05
C ASP A 286 10.56 25.15 8.88
N VAL A 287 11.35 26.01 8.24
CA VAL A 287 12.23 25.63 7.12
C VAL A 287 13.39 24.77 7.65
N VAL A 288 13.52 23.57 7.12
CA VAL A 288 14.56 22.60 7.50
C VAL A 288 15.65 22.45 6.45
N LYS A 289 15.36 22.80 5.18
CA LYS A 289 16.34 22.78 4.10
C LYS A 289 16.13 23.90 3.09
N THR A 290 17.20 24.45 2.56
CA THR A 290 17.21 25.32 1.37
C THR A 290 18.23 24.84 0.33
N THR A 291 17.91 25.08 -0.94
CA THR A 291 18.87 24.93 -2.05
C THR A 291 18.97 26.26 -2.78
N VAL A 292 20.18 26.80 -2.89
CA VAL A 292 20.47 28.08 -3.55
C VAL A 292 21.23 27.81 -4.84
N PHE A 293 20.64 28.21 -5.96
CA PHE A 293 21.26 28.11 -7.28
C PHE A 293 21.69 29.51 -7.74
N LEU A 294 22.95 29.65 -8.13
CA LEU A 294 23.55 30.89 -8.60
C LEU A 294 23.98 30.77 -10.06
N LYS A 295 23.84 31.87 -10.82
CA LYS A 295 24.42 31.98 -12.16
C LYS A 295 25.93 32.16 -12.13
N ASP A 296 26.45 32.85 -11.10
CA ASP A 296 27.87 33.10 -10.89
C ASP A 296 28.17 33.01 -9.38
N MET A 297 29.12 32.17 -8.99
CA MET A 297 29.53 31.97 -7.59
C MET A 297 30.16 33.22 -6.97
N ASN A 298 30.62 34.19 -7.77
CA ASN A 298 31.11 35.47 -7.26
C ASN A 298 30.01 36.28 -6.53
N ASP A 299 28.73 36.01 -6.81
CA ASP A 299 27.59 36.65 -6.14
C ASP A 299 27.28 36.07 -4.76
N PHE A 300 27.99 35.01 -4.35
CA PHE A 300 27.74 34.29 -3.10
C PHE A 300 27.67 35.21 -1.88
N THR A 301 28.60 36.16 -1.76
CA THR A 301 28.64 37.08 -0.60
C THR A 301 27.41 37.98 -0.54
N ALA A 302 26.95 38.50 -1.68
CA ALA A 302 25.78 39.37 -1.76
C ALA A 302 24.49 38.61 -1.43
N VAL A 303 24.33 37.41 -1.99
CA VAL A 303 23.17 36.53 -1.74
C VAL A 303 23.14 36.11 -0.27
N ASN A 304 24.30 35.75 0.32
CA ASN A 304 24.37 35.31 1.71
C ASN A 304 24.04 36.45 2.70
N ALA A 305 24.37 37.70 2.36
CA ALA A 305 24.01 38.86 3.18
C ALA A 305 22.50 39.09 3.24
N VAL A 306 21.78 38.84 2.15
CA VAL A 306 20.30 38.91 2.13
C VAL A 306 19.69 37.69 2.81
N TYR A 307 20.13 36.49 2.44
CA TYR A 307 19.65 35.22 3.00
C TYR A 307 19.77 35.19 4.53
N GLY A 308 20.89 35.66 5.08
CA GLY A 308 21.14 35.70 6.53
C GLY A 308 20.20 36.62 7.31
N LYS A 309 19.41 37.49 6.65
CA LYS A 309 18.38 38.30 7.32
C LYS A 309 17.17 37.47 7.78
N TYR A 310 16.95 36.30 7.17
CA TYR A 310 15.76 35.46 7.39
C TYR A 310 15.98 34.32 8.37
N PHE A 311 17.24 34.00 8.71
CA PHE A 311 17.59 32.85 9.54
C PHE A 311 18.52 33.25 10.67
N ASP A 312 18.19 32.86 11.90
CA ASP A 312 19.13 32.93 13.01
C ASP A 312 20.21 31.86 12.83
N SER A 313 21.48 32.22 13.05
CA SER A 313 22.61 31.31 12.92
C SER A 313 22.51 30.03 13.76
N ALA A 314 21.77 30.06 14.88
CA ALA A 314 21.57 28.91 15.75
C ALA A 314 20.49 27.94 15.25
N THR A 315 19.56 28.39 14.40
CA THR A 315 18.41 27.60 13.93
C THR A 315 18.31 27.53 12.41
N ALA A 316 19.32 28.03 11.68
CA ALA A 316 19.32 28.05 10.23
C ALA A 316 19.18 26.63 9.63
N PRO A 317 18.44 26.48 8.52
CA PRO A 317 18.21 25.19 7.87
C PRO A 317 19.49 24.60 7.29
N ALA A 318 19.46 23.28 7.03
CA ALA A 318 20.47 22.66 6.19
C ALA A 318 20.49 23.32 4.81
N ARG A 319 21.67 23.61 4.26
CA ARG A 319 21.79 24.36 3.00
C ARG A 319 22.74 23.71 2.01
N ALA A 320 22.33 23.70 0.75
CA ALA A 320 23.24 23.54 -0.39
C ALA A 320 23.26 24.84 -1.22
N CYS A 321 24.43 25.23 -1.71
CA CYS A 321 24.59 26.36 -2.62
C CYS A 321 25.48 25.93 -3.80
N VAL A 322 25.00 26.13 -5.02
CA VAL A 322 25.65 25.63 -6.23
C VAL A 322 25.59 26.67 -7.35
N GLU A 323 26.65 26.74 -8.15
CA GLU A 323 26.63 27.45 -9.43
C GLU A 323 26.05 26.55 -10.52
N VAL A 324 25.23 27.10 -11.41
CA VAL A 324 24.61 26.38 -12.53
C VAL A 324 24.88 27.08 -13.85
N SER A 325 24.95 26.30 -14.94
CA SER A 325 25.26 26.85 -16.27
C SER A 325 24.23 27.85 -16.79
N ARG A 326 22.96 27.74 -16.35
CA ARG A 326 21.87 28.64 -16.70
C ARG A 326 20.67 28.46 -15.78
N LEU A 327 20.07 29.56 -15.36
CA LEU A 327 18.81 29.57 -14.59
C LEU A 327 17.61 29.89 -15.49
N PRO A 328 16.38 29.49 -15.09
CA PRO A 328 15.16 29.82 -15.81
C PRO A 328 15.02 31.32 -16.06
N LYS A 329 14.69 31.70 -17.30
CA LYS A 329 14.59 33.10 -17.74
C LYS A 329 15.85 33.96 -17.49
N ASP A 330 17.03 33.34 -17.41
CA ASP A 330 18.33 34.01 -17.29
C ASP A 330 18.55 34.86 -16.01
N VAL A 331 17.75 34.60 -14.97
CA VAL A 331 17.92 35.23 -13.64
C VAL A 331 19.28 34.90 -13.01
N LEU A 332 19.64 35.64 -11.96
CA LEU A 332 20.93 35.51 -11.27
C LEU A 332 20.87 34.50 -10.12
N VAL A 333 19.68 34.30 -9.53
CA VAL A 333 19.47 33.42 -8.38
C VAL A 333 18.10 32.72 -8.43
N GLU A 334 18.07 31.46 -8.01
CA GLU A 334 16.86 30.67 -7.74
C GLU A 334 17.02 29.97 -6.39
N ILE A 335 15.97 29.95 -5.57
CA ILE A 335 16.00 29.30 -4.25
C ILE A 335 14.76 28.43 -4.06
N ASP A 336 14.97 27.19 -3.61
CA ASP A 336 13.92 26.30 -3.11
C ASP A 336 14.05 26.06 -1.60
N CYS A 337 12.97 25.56 -0.99
CA CYS A 337 13.03 25.14 0.40
C CYS A 337 12.09 23.97 0.73
N ILE A 338 12.42 23.29 1.84
CA ILE A 338 11.58 22.29 2.50
C ILE A 338 11.32 22.77 3.91
N ALA A 339 10.07 22.74 4.33
CA ALA A 339 9.65 23.09 5.69
C ALA A 339 8.87 21.96 6.37
N VAL A 340 8.68 22.07 7.68
CA VAL A 340 7.93 21.12 8.50
C VAL A 340 6.77 21.84 9.22
N ILE A 341 5.51 21.54 8.87
CA ILE A 341 4.27 22.20 9.34
C ILE A 341 3.34 21.31 10.15
#